data_AF-A0AAD9K6Y9-F1
#
_entry.id   AF-A0AAD9K6Y9-F1
#
_cell.length_a   1.000
_cell.length_b   1.000
_cell.length_c   1.000
_cell.angle_alpha   90.00
_cell.angle_beta   90.00
_cell.angle_gamma   90.00
#
_symmetry.space_group_name_H-M   'P 1'
#
loop_
_entity.id
_entity.type
_entity.pdbx_description
1 polymer ?
#
loop_
_entity_poly.entity_id
_entity_poly.type
_entity_poly.pdbx_seq_one_letter_code
_entity_poly.pdbx_strand_id
1 'polypeptide(L)'
;MQSTWTLNNIPLPSPTRVQTLVHHFSNLLILRLRSIMLDDDVMLALSQPDRRPLQCLSILVTYTREEKITSIKTVSAEAWKRLKKFSPDIKIDFTIMTQVPYIELAALLKPEIPLTAICFMRHSRCTDSTISSLTNKYRCTLKKFIDYTDSTGCDSYVLSMAEECEQLDYLVYNGSLKQTTVMSLAQVKGKQWLRFGVNIDNVITAVPQRSNDNEDDDDDIILKMTNGGHYSTPIMRYCESEEDNMQSVRLLTENLKQYLGYRWQPFTQKLFS
;
A
#
# COMPACT_ATOMS: atom_id res chain seq x y z
N MET A 1 8.23 9.87 35.60
CA MET A 1 6.76 9.88 35.55
C MET A 1 6.34 9.34 34.20
N GLN A 2 6.03 8.04 34.14
CA GLN A 2 5.58 7.37 32.92
C GLN A 2 4.12 7.75 32.68
N SER A 3 3.84 8.28 31.49
CA SER A 3 2.53 8.72 31.03
C SER A 3 1.56 7.53 30.95
N THR A 4 0.60 7.51 31.86
CA THR A 4 -0.50 6.54 32.03
C THR A 4 -1.58 6.60 30.93
N TRP A 5 -1.24 7.07 29.72
CA TRP A 5 -2.23 7.33 28.65
C TRP A 5 -2.42 6.20 27.64
N THR A 6 -1.67 5.09 27.70
CA THR A 6 -1.67 4.05 26.65
C THR A 6 -2.10 2.65 27.09
N LEU A 7 -2.82 2.52 28.21
CA LEU A 7 -3.30 1.22 28.71
C LEU A 7 -4.80 0.96 28.50
N ASN A 8 -5.45 1.68 27.58
CA ASN A 8 -6.76 1.27 27.07
C ASN A 8 -6.59 0.27 25.91
N ASN A 9 -5.91 -0.85 26.17
CA ASN A 9 -6.01 -2.03 25.31
C ASN A 9 -7.40 -2.63 25.52
N ILE A 10 -8.42 -2.04 24.91
CA ILE A 10 -9.74 -2.68 24.82
C ILE A 10 -9.50 -4.03 24.13
N PRO A 11 -9.77 -5.16 24.82
CA PRO A 11 -9.52 -6.46 24.26
C PRO A 11 -10.37 -6.62 23.00
N LEU A 12 -9.72 -6.94 21.89
CA LEU A 12 -10.42 -7.16 20.64
C LEU A 12 -11.34 -8.38 20.78
N PRO A 13 -12.52 -8.37 20.14
CA PRO A 13 -13.41 -9.53 20.15
C PRO A 13 -12.68 -10.75 19.60
N SER A 14 -12.82 -11.89 20.27
CA SER A 14 -12.35 -13.16 19.73
C SER A 14 -13.10 -13.52 18.44
N PRO A 15 -12.52 -14.34 17.55
CA PRO A 15 -13.21 -14.83 16.35
C PRO A 15 -14.57 -15.47 16.66
N THR A 16 -14.68 -16.26 17.73
CA THR A 16 -15.96 -16.84 18.18
C THR A 16 -17.02 -15.79 18.48
N ARG A 17 -16.63 -14.67 19.12
CA ARG A 17 -17.55 -13.56 19.38
C ARG A 17 -17.95 -12.85 18.09
N VAL A 18 -17.01 -12.69 17.14
CA VAL A 18 -17.31 -12.16 15.81
C VAL A 18 -18.28 -13.08 15.07
N GLN A 19 -18.11 -14.39 15.15
CA GLN A 19 -19.00 -15.37 14.55
C GLN A 19 -20.44 -15.21 15.08
N THR A 20 -20.63 -15.06 16.39
CA THR A 20 -21.95 -14.79 16.98
C THR A 20 -22.56 -13.48 16.44
N LEU A 21 -21.76 -12.42 16.34
CA LEU A 21 -22.23 -11.14 15.78
C LEU A 21 -22.61 -11.30 14.31
N VAL A 22 -21.78 -11.98 13.52
CA VAL A 22 -22.06 -12.29 12.12
C VAL A 22 -23.41 -12.99 12.05
N HIS A 23 -23.61 -14.10 12.77
CA HIS A 23 -24.90 -14.82 12.79
C HIS A 23 -26.10 -13.92 13.11
N HIS A 24 -25.97 -13.02 14.10
CA HIS A 24 -27.06 -12.12 14.47
C HIS A 24 -27.37 -11.08 13.37
N PHE A 25 -26.35 -10.53 12.71
CA PHE A 25 -26.50 -9.51 11.67
C PHE A 25 -26.54 -10.13 10.27
N SER A 26 -27.64 -10.79 9.90
CA SER A 26 -27.81 -11.47 8.60
C SER A 26 -27.82 -10.55 7.38
N ASN A 27 -28.11 -9.26 7.56
CA ASN A 27 -28.17 -8.24 6.49
C ASN A 27 -26.88 -7.42 6.33
N LEU A 28 -25.78 -7.86 6.95
CA LEU A 28 -24.52 -7.14 6.92
C LEU A 28 -23.94 -7.08 5.49
N LEU A 29 -23.71 -5.85 5.00
CA LEU A 29 -23.13 -5.61 3.67
C LEU A 29 -21.63 -5.34 3.69
N ILE A 30 -21.16 -4.71 4.77
CA ILE A 30 -19.79 -4.29 4.93
C ILE A 30 -19.33 -4.72 6.30
N LEU A 31 -18.22 -5.44 6.34
CA LEU A 31 -17.58 -5.87 7.58
C LEU A 31 -16.14 -5.38 7.60
N ARG A 32 -15.71 -4.80 8.73
CA ARG A 32 -14.33 -4.36 8.95
C ARG A 32 -13.80 -5.02 10.20
N LEU A 33 -12.67 -5.72 10.08
CA LEU A 33 -12.08 -6.52 11.15
C LEU A 33 -10.58 -6.33 11.20
N ARG A 34 -9.97 -6.69 12.34
CA ARG A 34 -8.52 -6.93 12.39
C ARG A 34 -8.24 -8.38 12.00
N SER A 35 -7.06 -8.64 11.44
CA SER A 35 -6.65 -9.98 11.01
C SER A 35 -6.81 -11.04 12.11
N ILE A 36 -6.53 -10.70 13.37
CA ILE A 36 -6.64 -11.62 14.51
C ILE A 36 -8.08 -12.06 14.83
N MET A 37 -9.07 -11.33 14.33
CA MET A 37 -10.50 -11.57 14.56
C MET A 37 -11.12 -12.47 13.47
N LEU A 38 -10.34 -12.84 12.46
CA LEU A 38 -10.77 -13.58 11.29
C LEU A 38 -10.16 -14.98 11.30
N ASP A 39 -11.01 -15.98 11.15
CA ASP A 39 -10.64 -17.37 10.94
C ASP A 39 -11.64 -18.04 9.97
N ASP A 40 -11.45 -19.33 9.74
CA ASP A 40 -12.29 -20.12 8.84
C ASP A 40 -13.75 -20.14 9.32
N ASP A 41 -14.01 -20.21 10.63
CA ASP A 41 -15.37 -20.27 11.16
C ASP A 41 -16.14 -18.97 10.92
N VAL A 42 -15.48 -17.81 11.08
CA VAL A 42 -16.07 -16.51 10.72
C VAL A 42 -16.38 -16.46 9.22
N MET A 43 -15.48 -16.97 8.38
CA MET A 43 -15.66 -17.00 6.91
C MET A 43 -16.81 -17.93 6.50
N LEU A 44 -16.93 -19.08 7.16
CA LEU A 44 -18.05 -20.02 6.99
C LEU A 44 -19.37 -19.39 7.43
N ALA A 45 -19.39 -18.68 8.56
CA ALA A 45 -20.56 -17.97 9.04
C ALA A 45 -21.01 -16.87 8.07
N LEU A 46 -20.07 -16.15 7.44
CA LEU A 46 -20.38 -15.16 6.40
C LEU A 46 -20.94 -15.77 5.11
N SER A 47 -20.73 -17.07 4.90
CA SER A 47 -21.11 -17.81 3.69
C SER A 47 -22.37 -18.67 3.86
N GLN A 48 -23.16 -18.42 4.91
CA GLN A 48 -24.40 -19.18 5.17
C GLN A 48 -25.54 -18.71 4.24
N PRO A 49 -26.38 -19.64 3.76
CA PRO A 49 -27.38 -19.37 2.72
C PRO A 49 -28.55 -18.47 3.17
N ASP A 50 -28.79 -18.37 4.47
CA ASP A 50 -29.84 -17.54 5.09
C ASP A 50 -29.44 -16.05 5.23
N ARG A 51 -28.27 -15.68 4.71
CA ARG A 51 -27.70 -14.34 4.83
C ARG A 51 -27.80 -13.55 3.54
N ARG A 52 -27.71 -12.23 3.68
CA ARG A 52 -27.41 -11.36 2.55
C ARG A 52 -25.93 -11.49 2.18
N PRO A 53 -25.59 -11.65 0.89
CA PRO A 53 -24.19 -11.69 0.44
C PRO A 53 -23.43 -10.43 0.85
N LEU A 54 -22.21 -10.64 1.38
CA LEU A 54 -21.36 -9.54 1.83
C LEU A 54 -20.77 -8.83 0.59
N GLN A 55 -20.84 -7.51 0.58
CA GLN A 55 -20.31 -6.70 -0.53
C GLN A 55 -18.86 -6.29 -0.31
N CYS A 56 -18.45 -6.08 0.95
CA CYS A 56 -17.08 -5.66 1.27
C CYS A 56 -16.61 -6.25 2.60
N LEU A 57 -15.41 -6.82 2.58
CA LEU A 57 -14.67 -7.22 3.77
C LEU A 57 -13.35 -6.46 3.80
N SER A 58 -13.17 -5.60 4.81
CA SER A 58 -11.93 -4.84 5.00
C SER A 58 -11.17 -5.37 6.21
N ILE A 59 -9.89 -5.66 6.01
CA ILE A 59 -9.03 -6.33 6.98
C ILE A 59 -7.86 -5.43 7.32
N LEU A 60 -7.78 -5.00 8.58
CA LEU A 60 -6.62 -4.34 9.15
C LEU A 60 -5.64 -5.40 9.65
N VAL A 61 -4.47 -5.47 9.02
CA VAL A 61 -3.42 -6.43 9.36
C VAL A 61 -2.46 -5.78 10.34
N THR A 62 -2.37 -6.40 11.51
CA THR A 62 -1.42 -6.06 12.56
C THR A 62 -0.56 -7.28 12.85
N TYR A 63 0.76 -7.11 12.75
CA TYR A 63 1.74 -8.12 13.13
C TYR A 63 2.57 -7.62 14.30
N THR A 64 2.64 -8.43 15.35
CA THR A 64 3.41 -8.19 16.58
C THR A 64 4.27 -9.42 16.84
N ARG A 65 5.60 -9.24 16.90
CA ARG A 65 6.56 -10.32 17.11
C ARG A 65 6.56 -10.88 18.55
N GLU A 66 6.01 -10.13 19.50
CA GLU A 66 6.16 -10.37 20.95
C GLU A 66 5.18 -11.40 21.52
N GLU A 67 4.07 -11.69 20.82
CA GLU A 67 3.18 -12.78 21.23
C GLU A 67 3.78 -14.10 20.74
N LYS A 68 3.78 -15.14 21.58
CA LYS A 68 4.30 -16.50 21.28
C LYS A 68 3.65 -17.19 20.06
N ILE A 69 2.82 -16.47 19.32
CA ILE A 69 2.20 -16.84 18.06
C ILE A 69 3.11 -16.27 16.96
N THR A 70 4.03 -17.09 16.48
CA THR A 70 5.07 -16.69 15.51
C THR A 70 4.53 -16.39 14.11
N SER A 71 3.27 -16.74 13.82
CA SER A 71 2.66 -16.64 12.50
C SER A 71 1.32 -15.90 12.49
N ILE A 72 1.03 -15.22 11.38
CA ILE A 72 -0.29 -14.63 11.16
C ILE A 72 -1.29 -15.78 11.02
N LYS A 73 -2.37 -15.77 11.80
CA LYS A 73 -3.50 -16.68 11.57
C LYS A 73 -4.04 -16.43 10.16
N THR A 74 -3.89 -17.41 9.28
CA THR A 74 -4.37 -17.32 7.91
C THR A 74 -5.65 -18.13 7.76
N VAL A 75 -6.60 -17.56 7.04
CA VAL A 75 -7.81 -18.24 6.59
C VAL A 75 -7.44 -19.22 5.48
N SER A 76 -8.01 -20.43 5.48
CA SER A 76 -7.77 -21.45 4.46
C SER A 76 -8.27 -21.01 3.08
N ALA A 77 -7.65 -21.57 2.02
CA ALA A 77 -8.09 -21.27 0.66
C ALA A 77 -9.54 -21.73 0.40
N GLU A 78 -9.98 -22.80 1.07
CA GLU A 78 -11.34 -23.33 0.93
C GLU A 78 -12.39 -22.38 1.52
N ALA A 79 -12.11 -21.81 2.69
CA ALA A 79 -12.98 -20.80 3.28
C ALA A 79 -13.13 -19.55 2.38
N TRP A 80 -12.04 -19.09 1.76
CA TRP A 80 -12.08 -18.01 0.77
C TRP A 80 -12.91 -18.36 -0.48
N LYS A 81 -12.70 -19.57 -1.04
CA LYS A 81 -13.47 -20.04 -2.20
C LYS A 81 -14.95 -20.12 -1.89
N ARG A 82 -15.32 -20.61 -0.70
CA ARG A 82 -16.71 -20.70 -0.26
C ARG A 82 -17.35 -19.32 -0.11
N LEU A 83 -16.65 -18.35 0.49
CA LEU A 83 -17.13 -16.98 0.57
C LEU A 83 -17.32 -16.36 -0.81
N LYS A 84 -16.36 -16.51 -1.70
CA LYS A 84 -16.45 -16.01 -3.08
C LYS A 84 -17.58 -16.67 -3.86
N LYS A 85 -17.83 -17.97 -3.67
CA LYS A 85 -18.95 -18.68 -4.30
C LYS A 85 -20.30 -18.13 -3.83
N PHE A 86 -20.42 -17.80 -2.54
CA PHE A 86 -21.64 -17.23 -1.97
C PHE A 86 -21.83 -15.74 -2.31
N SER A 87 -20.74 -14.98 -2.31
CA SER A 87 -20.69 -13.54 -2.59
C SER A 87 -19.75 -13.27 -3.78
N PRO A 88 -20.19 -13.51 -5.03
CA PRO A 88 -19.34 -13.45 -6.22
C PRO A 88 -18.73 -12.05 -6.47
N ASP A 89 -19.45 -11.00 -6.08
CA ASP A 89 -19.04 -9.61 -6.27
C ASP A 89 -18.35 -8.99 -5.04
N ILE A 90 -17.95 -9.82 -4.06
CA ILE A 90 -17.32 -9.34 -2.83
C ILE A 90 -16.00 -8.61 -3.11
N LYS A 91 -15.84 -7.45 -2.47
CA LYS A 91 -14.59 -6.68 -2.48
C LYS A 91 -13.80 -6.95 -1.21
N ILE A 92 -12.54 -7.35 -1.38
CA ILE A 92 -11.64 -7.55 -0.24
C ILE A 92 -10.59 -6.44 -0.22
N ASP A 93 -10.51 -5.75 0.91
CA ASP A 93 -9.59 -4.64 1.12
C ASP A 93 -8.62 -4.98 2.26
N PHE A 94 -7.31 -4.87 2.02
CA PHE A 94 -6.29 -5.05 3.05
C PHE A 94 -5.63 -3.73 3.41
N THR A 95 -5.44 -3.49 4.71
CA THR A 95 -4.60 -2.39 5.22
C THR A 95 -3.51 -2.96 6.11
N ILE A 96 -2.25 -2.85 5.69
CA ILE A 96 -1.09 -3.35 6.40
C ILE A 96 -0.57 -2.25 7.31
N MET A 97 -0.79 -2.41 8.62
CA MET A 97 -0.51 -1.35 9.60
C MET A 97 0.94 -1.37 10.10
N THR A 98 1.49 -2.56 10.33
CA THR A 98 2.85 -2.75 10.84
C THR A 98 3.68 -3.59 9.88
N GLN A 99 4.98 -3.66 10.10
CA GLN A 99 5.88 -4.48 9.29
C GLN A 99 5.55 -5.96 9.43
N VAL A 100 5.14 -6.57 8.32
CA VAL A 100 4.88 -8.01 8.20
C VAL A 100 6.06 -8.65 7.45
N PRO A 101 6.65 -9.75 7.95
CA PRO A 101 7.65 -10.51 7.20
C PRO A 101 7.09 -10.96 5.85
N TYR A 102 7.92 -10.95 4.80
CA TYR A 102 7.47 -11.28 3.44
C TYR A 102 6.77 -12.65 3.36
N ILE A 103 7.29 -13.67 4.05
CA ILE A 103 6.71 -15.02 4.08
C ILE A 103 5.29 -15.01 4.66
N GLU A 104 5.10 -14.30 5.77
CA GLU A 104 3.79 -14.16 6.44
C GLU A 104 2.81 -13.37 5.56
N LEU A 105 3.27 -12.30 4.92
CA LEU A 105 2.45 -11.51 4.00
C LEU A 105 2.06 -12.33 2.76
N ALA A 106 2.98 -13.11 2.21
CA ALA A 106 2.71 -13.99 1.08
C ALA A 106 1.71 -15.11 1.42
N ALA A 107 1.77 -15.64 2.64
CA ALA A 107 0.82 -16.63 3.15
C ALA A 107 -0.59 -16.03 3.38
N LEU A 108 -0.64 -14.74 3.78
CA LEU A 108 -1.88 -14.00 3.96
C LEU A 108 -2.54 -13.65 2.62
N LEU A 109 -1.75 -13.18 1.64
CA LEU A 109 -2.19 -12.75 0.31
C LEU A 109 -2.24 -13.92 -0.68
N LYS A 110 -3.27 -14.76 -0.52
CA LYS A 110 -3.54 -15.92 -1.39
C LYS A 110 -4.22 -15.51 -2.70
N PRO A 111 -3.92 -16.17 -3.83
CA PRO A 111 -4.47 -15.81 -5.14
C PRO A 111 -5.99 -16.00 -5.27
N GLU A 112 -6.61 -16.83 -4.43
CA GLU A 112 -8.06 -17.05 -4.44
C GLU A 112 -8.85 -15.84 -3.94
N ILE A 113 -8.19 -14.95 -3.18
CA ILE A 113 -8.79 -13.75 -2.59
C ILE A 113 -9.10 -12.76 -3.73
N PRO A 114 -10.35 -12.29 -3.89
CA PRO A 114 -10.66 -11.22 -4.84
C PRO A 114 -10.22 -9.85 -4.27
N LEU A 115 -8.90 -9.67 -4.13
CA LEU A 115 -8.30 -8.47 -3.58
C LEU A 115 -8.60 -7.27 -4.49
N THR A 116 -9.31 -6.30 -3.96
CA THR A 116 -9.73 -5.08 -4.65
C THR A 116 -8.89 -3.88 -4.25
N ALA A 117 -8.50 -3.77 -2.98
CA ALA A 117 -7.65 -2.69 -2.50
C ALA A 117 -6.56 -3.22 -1.56
N ILE A 118 -5.36 -2.64 -1.66
CA ILE A 118 -4.32 -2.82 -0.65
C ILE A 118 -3.69 -1.49 -0.28
N CYS A 119 -3.50 -1.29 1.02
CA CYS A 119 -2.90 -0.09 1.60
C CYS A 119 -1.74 -0.49 2.53
N PHE A 120 -0.55 0.04 2.28
CA PHE A 120 0.62 -0.07 3.15
C PHE A 120 0.77 1.23 3.94
N MET A 121 0.64 1.14 5.27
CA MET A 121 0.81 2.30 6.15
C MET A 121 2.29 2.61 6.38
N ARG A 122 2.60 3.82 6.86
CA ARG A 122 3.98 4.32 7.06
C ARG A 122 4.90 3.39 7.88
N HIS A 123 4.36 2.64 8.84
CA HIS A 123 5.12 1.71 9.68
C HIS A 123 5.12 0.26 9.17
N SER A 124 4.61 0.05 7.95
CA SER A 124 4.70 -1.22 7.24
C SER A 124 5.93 -1.23 6.32
N ARG A 125 6.02 -2.23 5.43
CA ARG A 125 7.09 -2.32 4.44
C ARG A 125 6.51 -2.84 3.13
N CYS A 126 6.66 -2.08 2.05
CA CYS A 126 6.35 -2.54 0.70
C CYS A 126 7.66 -2.72 -0.07
N THR A 127 7.95 -3.93 -0.55
CA THR A 127 9.15 -4.19 -1.36
C THR A 127 8.78 -4.41 -2.83
N ASP A 128 9.76 -4.28 -3.72
CA ASP A 128 9.68 -4.70 -5.11
C ASP A 128 9.03 -6.08 -5.29
N SER A 129 9.49 -7.07 -4.53
CA SER A 129 8.98 -8.44 -4.53
C SER A 129 7.52 -8.51 -4.09
N THR A 130 7.12 -7.63 -3.17
CA THR A 130 5.72 -7.52 -2.73
C THR A 130 4.85 -6.96 -3.84
N ILE A 131 5.30 -5.88 -4.51
CA ILE A 131 4.61 -5.27 -5.65
C ILE A 131 4.48 -6.28 -6.79
N SER A 132 5.55 -6.96 -7.18
CA SER A 132 5.51 -8.03 -8.20
C SER A 132 4.54 -9.15 -7.83
N SER A 133 4.54 -9.59 -6.57
CA SER A 133 3.63 -10.64 -6.11
C SER A 133 2.16 -10.20 -6.21
N LEU A 134 1.87 -8.94 -5.87
CA LEU A 134 0.54 -8.35 -5.99
C LEU A 134 0.09 -8.26 -7.44
N THR A 135 0.94 -7.74 -8.33
CA THR A 135 0.66 -7.64 -9.77
C THR A 135 0.32 -9.01 -10.34
N ASN A 136 1.18 -10.01 -10.09
CA ASN A 136 0.99 -11.36 -10.62
C ASN A 136 -0.30 -12.04 -10.12
N LYS A 137 -0.61 -11.92 -8.83
CA LYS A 137 -1.77 -12.59 -8.23
C LYS A 137 -3.10 -11.90 -8.51
N TYR A 138 -3.09 -10.57 -8.61
CA TYR A 138 -4.32 -9.76 -8.56
C TYR A 138 -4.51 -8.82 -9.76
N ARG A 139 -3.80 -9.02 -10.87
CA ARG A 139 -3.92 -8.23 -12.11
C ARG A 139 -5.37 -7.98 -12.57
N CYS A 140 -6.27 -8.95 -12.39
CA CYS A 140 -7.67 -8.85 -12.83
C CYS A 140 -8.61 -8.28 -11.76
N THR A 141 -8.19 -8.13 -10.50
CA THR A 141 -9.08 -7.74 -9.39
C THR A 141 -8.65 -6.46 -8.67
N LEU A 142 -7.35 -6.14 -8.68
CA LEU A 142 -6.80 -5.01 -7.95
C LEU A 142 -7.23 -3.69 -8.60
N LYS A 143 -7.94 -2.86 -7.84
CA LYS A 143 -8.41 -1.53 -8.24
C LYS A 143 -7.66 -0.40 -7.57
N LYS A 144 -7.23 -0.61 -6.33
CA LYS A 144 -6.59 0.41 -5.51
C LYS A 144 -5.28 -0.08 -4.92
N PHE A 145 -4.21 0.66 -5.19
CA PHE A 145 -2.91 0.47 -4.57
C PHE A 145 -2.50 1.77 -3.86
N ILE A 146 -2.26 1.67 -2.56
CA ILE A 146 -1.84 2.78 -1.71
C ILE A 146 -0.60 2.34 -0.95
N ASP A 147 0.49 3.08 -1.09
CA ASP A 147 1.73 2.85 -0.37
C ASP A 147 2.21 4.14 0.29
N TYR A 148 2.16 4.20 1.61
CA TYR A 148 2.67 5.29 2.44
C TYR A 148 4.06 5.02 3.02
N THR A 149 4.71 3.93 2.61
CA THR A 149 6.09 3.64 3.01
C THR A 149 7.09 4.47 2.23
N ASP A 150 8.34 4.45 2.66
CA ASP A 150 9.48 5.15 2.06
C ASP A 150 10.26 4.26 1.07
N SER A 151 9.55 3.39 0.35
CA SER A 151 10.16 2.45 -0.58
C SER A 151 10.95 3.13 -1.69
N THR A 152 12.10 2.56 -2.02
CA THR A 152 13.01 3.05 -3.07
C THR A 152 13.25 1.96 -4.11
N GLY A 153 13.58 2.37 -5.35
CA GLY A 153 13.96 1.44 -6.41
C GLY A 153 12.82 0.57 -6.94
N CYS A 154 11.56 1.00 -6.75
CA CYS A 154 10.37 0.26 -7.17
C CYS A 154 9.78 0.76 -8.50
N ASP A 155 10.44 1.68 -9.20
CA ASP A 155 9.96 2.33 -10.43
C ASP A 155 9.36 1.36 -11.46
N SER A 156 10.14 0.37 -11.89
CA SER A 156 9.73 -0.60 -12.90
C SER A 156 8.56 -1.45 -12.42
N TYR A 157 8.51 -1.77 -11.12
CA TYR A 157 7.49 -2.63 -10.53
C TYR A 157 6.15 -1.91 -10.36
N VAL A 158 6.19 -0.64 -9.95
CA VAL A 158 4.98 0.20 -9.85
C VAL A 158 4.42 0.47 -11.26
N LEU A 159 5.30 0.69 -12.24
CA LEU A 159 4.90 0.86 -13.64
C LEU A 159 4.27 -0.42 -14.22
N SER A 160 4.93 -1.57 -14.07
CA SER A 160 4.39 -2.88 -14.48
C SER A 160 3.05 -3.17 -13.80
N MET A 161 2.90 -2.83 -12.51
CA MET A 161 1.60 -2.95 -11.83
C MET A 161 0.52 -2.11 -12.51
N ALA A 162 0.81 -0.87 -12.89
CA ALA A 162 -0.15 -0.01 -13.59
C ALA A 162 -0.50 -0.52 -14.99
N GLU A 163 0.46 -1.10 -15.71
CA GLU A 163 0.26 -1.66 -17.04
C GLU A 163 -0.55 -2.96 -17.00
N GLU A 164 -0.22 -3.86 -16.08
CA GLU A 164 -0.78 -5.21 -16.02
C GLU A 164 -2.08 -5.30 -15.23
N CYS A 165 -2.29 -4.43 -14.23
CA CYS A 165 -3.53 -4.42 -13.47
C CYS A 165 -4.62 -3.67 -14.24
N GLU A 166 -5.47 -4.42 -14.94
CA GLU A 166 -6.49 -3.88 -15.86
C GLU A 166 -7.44 -2.91 -15.16
N GLN A 167 -7.84 -3.24 -13.93
CA GLN A 167 -8.84 -2.50 -13.16
C GLN A 167 -8.26 -1.44 -12.23
N LEU A 168 -6.93 -1.25 -12.23
CA LEU A 168 -6.26 -0.29 -11.35
C LEU A 168 -6.59 1.14 -11.79
N ASP A 169 -7.35 1.85 -10.95
CA ASP A 169 -7.82 3.22 -11.18
C ASP A 169 -7.49 4.16 -10.02
N TYR A 170 -6.88 3.65 -8.95
CA TYR A 170 -6.50 4.41 -7.77
C TYR A 170 -5.07 4.06 -7.36
N LEU A 171 -4.15 5.01 -7.54
CA LEU A 171 -2.75 4.89 -7.17
C LEU A 171 -2.38 6.03 -6.22
N VAL A 172 -1.84 5.67 -5.05
CA VAL A 172 -1.14 6.60 -4.16
C VAL A 172 0.21 5.98 -3.81
N TYR A 173 1.30 6.67 -4.13
CA TYR A 173 2.65 6.18 -3.87
C TYR A 173 3.51 7.23 -3.20
N ASN A 174 3.97 6.93 -1.99
CA ASN A 174 4.84 7.80 -1.21
C ASN A 174 6.33 7.50 -1.43
N GLY A 175 6.70 6.34 -1.98
CA GLY A 175 8.10 5.99 -2.23
C GLY A 175 8.78 6.87 -3.29
N SER A 176 10.08 6.64 -3.48
CA SER A 176 10.86 7.37 -4.48
C SER A 176 10.57 6.88 -5.90
N LEU A 177 10.25 7.80 -6.81
CA LEU A 177 10.03 7.53 -8.24
C LEU A 177 10.78 8.54 -9.10
N LYS A 178 11.31 8.09 -10.23
CA LYS A 178 11.85 8.98 -11.26
C LYS A 178 10.73 9.78 -11.91
N GLN A 179 11.01 11.01 -12.29
CA GLN A 179 10.07 11.88 -13.00
C GLN A 179 9.54 11.20 -14.28
N THR A 180 10.39 10.50 -15.02
CA THR A 180 10.00 9.74 -16.22
C THR A 180 8.99 8.64 -15.89
N THR A 181 9.17 7.92 -14.80
CA THR A 181 8.22 6.90 -14.32
C THR A 181 6.87 7.51 -13.96
N VAL A 182 6.85 8.66 -13.26
CA VAL A 182 5.61 9.37 -12.92
C VAL A 182 4.84 9.77 -14.19
N MET A 183 5.55 10.25 -15.21
CA MET A 183 4.97 10.58 -16.51
C MET A 183 4.40 9.34 -17.21
N SER A 184 5.15 8.24 -17.25
CA SER A 184 4.68 6.97 -17.84
C SER A 184 3.45 6.43 -17.12
N LEU A 185 3.43 6.44 -15.78
CA LEU A 185 2.27 6.02 -14.98
C LEU A 185 1.00 6.83 -15.32
N ALA A 186 1.16 8.15 -15.49
CA ALA A 186 0.05 9.00 -15.89
C ALA A 186 -0.40 8.71 -17.33
N GLN A 187 0.51 8.38 -18.24
CA GLN A 187 0.19 8.01 -19.62
C GLN A 187 -0.56 6.68 -19.71
N VAL A 188 -0.14 5.66 -18.94
CA VAL A 188 -0.66 4.28 -19.04
C VAL A 188 -2.18 4.21 -18.90
N LYS A 189 -2.75 4.91 -17.91
CA LYS A 189 -4.21 4.95 -17.70
C LYS A 189 -4.84 6.30 -18.04
N GLY A 190 -4.06 7.38 -18.12
CA GLY A 190 -4.54 8.71 -18.46
C GLY A 190 -5.72 9.15 -17.58
N LYS A 191 -6.84 9.46 -18.24
CA LYS A 191 -8.10 9.90 -17.61
C LYS A 191 -8.83 8.80 -16.83
N GLN A 192 -8.41 7.53 -16.94
CA GLN A 192 -9.01 6.44 -16.19
C GLN A 192 -8.61 6.45 -14.71
N TRP A 193 -7.56 7.18 -14.34
CA TRP A 193 -7.19 7.39 -12.94
C TRP A 193 -8.29 8.17 -12.19
N LEU A 194 -9.01 7.50 -11.30
CA LEU A 194 -9.88 8.13 -10.30
C LEU A 194 -9.06 8.89 -9.25
N ARG A 195 -7.89 8.34 -8.90
CA ARG A 195 -6.90 9.01 -8.04
C ARG A 195 -5.51 8.66 -8.50
N PHE A 196 -4.71 9.69 -8.77
CA PHE A 196 -3.29 9.56 -9.00
C PHE A 196 -2.53 10.48 -8.03
N GLY A 197 -1.94 9.90 -7.00
CA GLY A 197 -1.16 10.61 -5.99
C GLY A 197 0.26 10.11 -5.94
N VAL A 198 1.23 11.01 -6.09
CA VAL A 198 2.65 10.73 -5.85
C VAL A 198 3.17 11.77 -4.88
N ASN A 199 4.02 11.36 -3.95
CA ASN A 199 4.71 12.31 -3.08
C ASN A 199 5.78 13.05 -3.88
N ILE A 200 5.57 14.36 -4.08
CA ILE A 200 6.49 15.16 -4.89
C ILE A 200 7.87 15.30 -4.27
N ASP A 201 7.95 15.29 -2.94
CA ASP A 201 9.20 15.38 -2.19
C ASP A 201 10.13 14.18 -2.50
N ASN A 202 9.55 13.08 -3.00
CA ASN A 202 10.26 11.85 -3.33
C ASN A 202 10.41 11.62 -4.84
N VAL A 203 10.04 12.58 -5.69
CA VAL A 203 10.26 12.49 -7.14
C VAL A 203 11.70 12.86 -7.50
N ILE A 204 12.38 11.98 -8.23
CA ILE A 204 13.77 12.16 -8.67
C ILE A 204 13.76 12.79 -10.07
N THR A 205 14.18 14.04 -10.17
CA THR A 205 14.23 14.87 -11.39
C THR A 205 15.57 14.77 -12.12
N ALA A 206 16.67 14.59 -11.40
CA ALA A 206 18.01 14.49 -11.98
C ALA A 206 18.39 13.05 -12.36
N VAL A 207 18.76 12.85 -13.64
CA VAL A 207 19.74 11.82 -13.99
C VAL A 207 21.08 12.37 -13.50
N PRO A 208 21.84 11.70 -12.62
CA PRO A 208 23.21 12.11 -12.39
C PRO A 208 23.94 11.95 -13.73
N GLN A 209 24.23 13.06 -14.41
CA GLN A 209 25.25 13.07 -15.43
C GLN A 209 26.53 12.73 -14.70
N ARG A 210 26.98 11.48 -14.81
CA ARG A 210 28.39 11.17 -14.60
C ARG A 210 29.12 11.93 -15.70
N SER A 211 29.58 13.14 -15.38
CA SER A 211 30.66 13.77 -16.13
C SER A 211 31.79 12.75 -16.17
N ASN A 212 32.17 12.39 -17.39
CA ASN A 212 33.06 11.28 -17.66
C ASN A 212 34.54 11.64 -17.41
N ASP A 213 34.80 12.57 -16.50
CA ASP A 213 36.12 13.12 -16.26
C ASP A 213 36.38 13.17 -14.75
N ASN A 214 37.39 12.39 -14.38
CA ASN A 214 38.18 12.40 -13.15
C ASN A 214 37.69 11.54 -11.97
N GLU A 215 38.62 10.67 -11.60
CA GLU A 215 38.73 9.90 -10.37
C GLU A 215 38.72 10.84 -9.15
N ASP A 216 38.23 10.30 -8.02
CA ASP A 216 38.10 10.92 -6.70
C ASP A 216 37.03 12.03 -6.56
N ASP A 217 35.89 11.69 -5.93
CA ASP A 217 35.29 12.55 -4.91
C ASP A 217 34.19 11.82 -4.10
N ASP A 218 34.43 11.78 -2.79
CA ASP A 218 33.57 11.31 -1.70
C ASP A 218 32.36 12.26 -1.47
N ASP A 219 31.49 12.43 -2.45
CA ASP A 219 30.39 13.43 -2.40
C ASP A 219 29.05 12.86 -1.87
N ASP A 220 29.14 11.97 -0.89
CA ASP A 220 28.00 11.34 -0.23
C ASP A 220 27.83 11.92 1.18
N ILE A 221 26.78 12.72 1.42
CA ILE A 221 26.48 13.23 2.76
C ILE A 221 25.72 12.15 3.53
N ILE A 222 26.27 11.73 4.66
CA ILE A 222 25.59 10.86 5.61
C ILE A 222 24.64 11.71 6.46
N LEU A 223 23.34 11.64 6.17
CA LEU A 223 22.31 12.31 6.96
C LEU A 223 21.85 11.40 8.11
N LYS A 224 21.82 11.97 9.32
CA LYS A 224 21.36 11.29 10.53
C LYS A 224 19.85 11.51 10.71
N MET A 225 19.10 10.41 10.65
CA MET A 225 17.67 10.43 10.93
C MET A 225 17.41 10.66 12.43
N THR A 226 16.22 11.17 12.74
CA THR A 226 15.74 11.39 14.12
C THR A 226 15.61 10.09 14.93
N ASN A 227 15.60 8.93 14.28
CA ASN A 227 15.60 7.60 14.91
C ASN A 227 17.01 6.99 15.10
N GLY A 228 18.08 7.74 14.77
CA GLY A 228 19.47 7.29 14.92
C GLY A 228 20.04 6.49 13.74
N GLY A 229 19.25 6.24 12.69
CA GLY A 229 19.74 5.66 11.43
C GLY A 229 20.53 6.67 10.59
N HIS A 230 21.44 6.17 9.75
CA HIS A 230 22.19 6.97 8.79
C HIS A 230 21.83 6.52 7.38
N TYR A 231 21.62 7.45 6.46
CA TYR A 231 21.52 7.14 5.04
C TYR A 231 22.37 8.09 4.23
N SER A 232 22.99 7.56 3.17
CA SER A 232 23.82 8.33 2.25
C SER A 232 22.95 9.03 1.23
N THR A 233 23.16 10.33 1.02
CA THR A 233 22.56 11.09 -0.08
C THR A 233 23.65 11.87 -0.80
N PRO A 234 23.71 11.81 -2.15
CA PRO A 234 24.68 12.58 -2.90
C PRO A 234 24.50 14.09 -2.69
N ILE A 235 25.60 14.82 -2.47
CA ILE A 235 25.69 16.26 -2.17
C ILE A 235 24.82 17.11 -3.12
N MET A 236 24.72 16.71 -4.38
CA MET A 236 23.96 17.40 -5.42
C MET A 236 22.47 17.56 -5.10
N ARG A 237 21.88 16.68 -4.27
CA ARG A 237 20.47 16.78 -3.85
C ARG A 237 20.23 17.92 -2.84
N TYR A 238 21.30 18.42 -2.21
CA TYR A 238 21.24 19.51 -1.24
C TYR A 238 21.48 20.90 -1.89
N CYS A 239 21.98 20.92 -3.12
CA CYS A 239 22.35 22.15 -3.84
C CYS A 239 21.39 22.54 -4.97
N GLU A 240 20.30 21.80 -5.21
CA GLU A 240 19.22 22.28 -6.07
C GLU A 240 18.56 23.49 -5.40
N SER A 241 18.57 24.65 -6.08
CA SER A 241 17.90 25.83 -5.55
C SER A 241 16.40 25.54 -5.38
N GLU A 242 15.77 26.07 -4.33
CA GLU A 242 14.31 25.90 -4.13
C GLU A 242 13.51 26.38 -5.36
N GLU A 243 14.07 27.32 -6.14
CA GLU A 243 13.49 27.81 -7.39
C GLU A 243 13.52 26.76 -8.51
N ASP A 244 14.63 26.04 -8.69
CA ASP A 244 14.76 24.99 -9.72
C ASP A 244 13.84 23.80 -9.45
N ASN A 245 13.72 23.42 -8.16
CA ASN A 245 12.78 22.40 -7.74
C ASN A 245 11.33 22.87 -7.99
N MET A 246 10.98 24.10 -7.61
CA MET A 246 9.64 24.64 -7.85
C MET A 246 9.31 24.74 -9.35
N GLN A 247 10.26 25.08 -10.22
CA GLN A 247 10.07 25.07 -11.67
C GLN A 247 9.84 23.64 -12.19
N SER A 248 10.63 22.67 -11.73
CA SER A 248 10.50 21.26 -12.12
C SER A 248 9.14 20.68 -11.73
N VAL A 249 8.65 20.99 -10.51
CA VAL A 249 7.32 20.57 -10.05
C VAL A 249 6.21 21.21 -10.87
N ARG A 250 6.33 22.49 -11.24
CA ARG A 250 5.36 23.18 -12.10
C ARG A 250 5.30 22.55 -13.49
N LEU A 251 6.45 22.30 -14.11
CA LEU A 251 6.55 21.65 -15.41
C LEU A 251 5.92 20.25 -15.38
N LEU A 252 6.24 19.45 -14.35
CA LEU A 252 5.65 18.13 -14.15
C LEU A 252 4.13 18.21 -14.01
N THR A 253 3.62 19.17 -13.22
CA THR A 253 2.18 19.33 -13.00
C THR A 253 1.43 19.70 -14.28
N GLU A 254 1.96 20.62 -15.09
CA GLU A 254 1.36 20.98 -16.37
C GLU A 254 1.40 19.83 -17.38
N ASN A 255 2.50 19.07 -17.42
CA ASN A 255 2.59 17.90 -18.29
C ASN A 255 1.59 16.80 -17.87
N LEU A 256 1.45 16.55 -16.57
CA LEU A 256 0.52 15.55 -16.04
C LEU A 256 -0.95 15.93 -16.28
N LYS A 257 -1.28 17.23 -16.23
CA LYS A 257 -2.62 17.73 -16.56
C LYS A 257 -3.08 17.30 -17.95
N GLN A 258 -2.16 17.24 -18.93
CA GLN A 258 -2.48 16.80 -20.29
C GLN A 258 -2.94 15.34 -20.33
N TYR A 259 -2.31 14.47 -19.54
CA TYR A 259 -2.63 13.04 -19.50
C TYR A 259 -3.84 12.72 -18.63
N LEU A 260 -3.92 13.32 -17.45
CA LEU A 260 -4.94 13.02 -16.44
C LEU A 260 -6.28 13.71 -16.76
N GLY A 261 -6.28 14.80 -17.51
CA GLY A 261 -7.48 15.57 -17.82
C GLY A 261 -8.05 16.39 -16.65
N TYR A 262 -7.35 16.40 -15.51
CA TYR A 262 -7.65 17.24 -14.35
C TYR A 262 -6.38 17.90 -13.82
N ARG A 263 -6.53 18.94 -12.99
CA ARG A 263 -5.40 19.58 -12.33
C ARG A 263 -4.87 18.65 -11.24
N TRP A 264 -3.74 18.03 -11.52
CA TRP A 264 -3.05 17.19 -10.55
C TRP A 264 -2.54 18.04 -9.38
N GLN A 265 -2.72 17.54 -8.17
CA GLN A 265 -2.15 18.11 -6.95
C GLN A 265 -1.32 17.03 -6.28
N PRO A 266 0.01 17.10 -6.35
CA PRO A 266 0.84 16.21 -5.55
C PRO A 266 0.56 16.42 -4.07
N PHE A 267 0.78 15.38 -3.27
CA PHE A 267 0.79 15.55 -1.83
C PHE A 267 2.24 15.68 -1.34
N THR A 268 2.44 16.48 -0.30
CA THR A 268 3.71 16.62 0.41
C THR A 268 3.59 15.91 1.76
N GLN A 269 4.69 15.34 2.26
CA GLN A 269 4.66 14.53 3.49
C GLN A 269 4.26 15.34 4.75
N LYS A 270 4.36 16.68 4.70
CA LYS A 270 4.04 17.61 5.79
C LYS A 270 2.57 17.58 6.27
N LEU A 271 1.67 16.87 5.59
CA LEU A 271 0.25 16.79 5.96
C LEU A 271 -0.08 15.73 7.03
N PHE A 272 0.89 14.91 7.45
CA PHE A 272 0.67 13.83 8.43
C PHE A 272 1.70 13.80 9.58
N SER A 273 2.34 14.94 9.87
CA SER A 273 3.18 15.13 11.06
C SER A 273 2.38 15.69 12.22
#